data_AF-A0A4R0TW41-F1
#
_entry.id   AF-A0A4R0TW41-F1
#
_cell.length_a   1.000
_cell.length_b   1.000
_cell.length_c   1.000
_cell.angle_alpha   90.00
_cell.angle_beta   90.00
_cell.angle_gamma   90.00
#
_symmetry.space_group_name_H-M   'P 1'
#
loop_
_entity.id
_entity.type
_entity.pdbx_description
1 polymer ?
#
loop_
_entity_poly.entity_id
_entity_poly.type
_entity_poly.pdbx_seq_one_letter_code
_entity_poly.pdbx_strand_id
1 'polypeptide(L)'
;MNYEEPIHRIIGGIVHSPAFADKLPQQREFYNLTPPEYWELLHAHASAFRMWKVTYMHTLPSHEAVMDWYRGTGMRPYLQALDDAGRKKFEAEVFAQVREEYPTQSDGSIIFPFPRFFFLATR
;
A
#
# COMPACT_ATOMS: atom_id res chain seq x y z
N MET A 1 -9.33 5.07 0.50
CA MET A 1 -8.46 4.17 -0.28
C MET A 1 -7.19 3.96 0.52
N ASN A 2 -6.36 2.99 0.13
CA ASN A 2 -5.24 2.53 0.97
C ASN A 2 -4.01 3.46 0.90
N TYR A 3 -4.10 4.59 0.19
CA TYR A 3 -2.97 5.47 -0.09
C TYR A 3 -2.36 6.12 1.16
N GLU A 4 -3.14 6.21 2.23
CA GLU A 4 -2.72 6.80 3.50
C GLU A 4 -2.09 5.77 4.45
N GLU A 5 -2.02 4.48 4.07
CA GLU A 5 -1.38 3.50 4.94
C GLU A 5 0.15 3.71 4.99
N PRO A 6 0.80 3.52 6.15
CA PRO A 6 2.22 3.81 6.34
C PRO A 6 3.12 3.21 5.26
N ILE A 7 2.91 1.95 4.88
CA ILE A 7 3.66 1.26 3.83
C ILE A 7 3.62 1.95 2.47
N HIS A 8 2.49 2.58 2.10
CA HIS A 8 2.40 3.34 0.85
C HIS A 8 3.17 4.66 0.93
N ARG A 9 3.19 5.32 2.09
CA ARG A 9 4.01 6.51 2.34
C ARG A 9 5.51 6.18 2.35
N ILE A 10 5.91 5.08 2.99
CA ILE A 10 7.29 4.59 3.03
C ILE A 10 7.82 4.38 1.60
N ILE A 11 7.11 3.58 0.81
CA ILE A 11 7.51 3.28 -0.57
C ILE A 11 7.54 4.57 -1.40
N GLY A 12 6.51 5.41 -1.28
CA GLY A 12 6.45 6.71 -1.95
C GLY A 12 7.65 7.59 -1.61
N GLY A 13 8.01 7.72 -0.32
CA GLY A 13 9.15 8.52 0.13
C GLY A 13 10.49 8.00 -0.40
N ILE A 14 10.72 6.69 -0.35
CA ILE A 14 11.98 6.08 -0.80
C ILE A 14 12.15 6.20 -2.31
N VAL A 15 11.10 5.96 -3.09
CA VAL A 15 11.14 6.07 -4.56
C VAL A 15 11.53 7.48 -5.00
N HIS A 16 11.10 8.52 -4.27
CA HIS A 16 11.44 9.92 -4.56
C HIS A 16 12.73 10.40 -3.87
N SER A 17 13.44 9.55 -3.13
CA SER A 17 14.69 9.95 -2.49
C SER A 17 15.79 10.16 -3.54
N PRO A 18 16.82 10.99 -3.25
CA PRO A 18 17.94 11.19 -4.16
C PRO A 18 18.66 9.90 -4.57
N ALA A 19 18.56 8.83 -3.77
CA ALA A 19 19.16 7.54 -4.07
C ALA A 19 18.46 6.77 -5.20
N PHE A 20 17.17 7.05 -5.45
CA PHE A 20 16.32 6.29 -6.38
C PHE A 20 15.60 7.14 -7.43
N ALA A 21 15.52 8.46 -7.26
CA ALA A 21 14.77 9.36 -8.16
C ALA A 21 15.14 9.19 -9.64
N ASP A 22 16.43 9.07 -9.96
CA ASP A 22 16.91 8.90 -11.34
C ASP A 22 16.66 7.49 -11.89
N LYS A 23 16.46 6.50 -11.00
CA LYS A 23 16.30 5.08 -11.34
C LYS A 23 14.84 4.63 -11.39
N LEU A 24 13.97 5.31 -10.65
CA LEU A 24 12.55 5.00 -10.51
C LEU A 24 11.68 6.22 -10.87
N PRO A 25 11.68 6.66 -12.13
CA PRO A 25 11.00 7.90 -12.52
C PRO A 25 9.47 7.81 -12.50
N GLN A 26 8.89 6.59 -12.37
CA GLN A 26 7.44 6.39 -12.43
C GLN A 26 6.86 6.05 -11.06
N GLN A 27 5.93 6.90 -10.63
CA GLN A 27 5.02 6.60 -9.54
C GLN A 27 4.05 5.49 -9.97
N ARG A 28 3.72 4.59 -9.04
CA ARG A 28 2.65 3.62 -9.27
C ARG A 28 1.34 4.38 -9.45
N GLU A 29 0.75 4.31 -10.63
CA GLU A 29 -0.59 4.82 -10.88
C GLU A 29 -1.63 3.88 -10.26
N PHE A 30 -2.57 4.46 -9.54
CA PHE A 30 -3.73 3.74 -9.06
C PHE A 30 -4.96 4.22 -9.83
N TYR A 31 -5.54 3.34 -10.65
CA TYR A 31 -6.70 3.65 -11.49
C TYR A 31 -8.05 3.59 -10.74
N ASN A 32 -8.04 3.82 -9.43
CA ASN A 32 -9.26 3.78 -8.63
C ASN A 32 -9.84 5.20 -8.52
N LEU A 33 -11.16 5.32 -8.70
CA LEU A 33 -11.89 6.54 -8.39
C LEU A 33 -11.86 6.85 -6.88
N THR A 34 -11.90 8.13 -6.55
CA THR A 34 -12.13 8.62 -5.18
C THR A 34 -13.53 8.24 -4.68
N PRO A 35 -13.76 8.16 -3.36
CA PRO A 35 -15.10 7.91 -2.85
C PRO A 35 -16.17 8.89 -3.37
N PRO A 36 -15.91 10.21 -3.50
CA PRO A 36 -16.87 11.12 -4.15
C PRO A 36 -17.12 10.78 -5.63
N GLU A 37 -16.08 10.45 -6.40
CA GLU A 37 -16.25 10.06 -7.81
C GLU A 37 -17.02 8.75 -7.97
N TYR A 38 -16.78 7.75 -7.09
CA TYR A 38 -17.62 6.56 -7.04
C TYR A 38 -19.07 6.89 -6.67
N TRP A 39 -19.29 7.87 -5.80
CA TRP A 39 -20.64 8.28 -5.42
C TRP A 39 -21.38 8.87 -6.62
N GLU A 40 -20.75 9.80 -7.36
CA GLU A 40 -21.33 10.39 -8.57
C GLU A 40 -21.66 9.32 -9.62
N LEU A 41 -20.72 8.39 -9.85
CA LEU A 41 -20.91 7.29 -10.77
C LEU A 41 -22.11 6.40 -10.38
N LEU A 42 -22.20 6.04 -9.10
CA LEU A 42 -23.29 5.19 -8.61
C LEU A 42 -24.62 5.92 -8.61
N HIS A 43 -24.62 7.20 -8.25
CA HIS A 43 -25.82 8.05 -8.26
C HIS A 43 -26.43 8.18 -9.66
N ALA A 44 -25.59 8.30 -10.69
CA ALA A 44 -26.05 8.40 -12.07
C ALA A 44 -26.64 7.10 -12.65
N HIS A 45 -26.33 5.94 -12.06
CA HIS A 45 -26.57 4.64 -12.71
C HIS A 45 -27.28 3.58 -11.86
N ALA A 46 -27.48 3.81 -10.56
CA ALA A 46 -28.11 2.86 -9.64
C ALA A 46 -29.40 3.42 -9.05
N SER A 47 -30.45 2.59 -8.98
CA SER A 47 -31.70 2.91 -8.31
C SER A 47 -31.53 3.06 -6.79
N ALA A 48 -30.57 2.32 -6.22
CA ALA A 48 -30.12 2.45 -4.84
C ALA A 48 -28.68 1.92 -4.70
N PHE A 49 -27.89 2.52 -3.81
CA PHE A 49 -26.55 2.03 -3.51
C PHE A 49 -26.13 2.30 -2.05
N ARG A 50 -25.11 1.56 -1.61
CA ARG A 50 -24.43 1.75 -0.33
C ARG A 50 -22.93 1.67 -0.53
N MET A 51 -22.18 2.52 0.15
CA MET A 51 -20.72 2.57 0.10
C MET A 51 -20.18 2.54 1.53
N TRP A 52 -19.10 1.81 1.76
CA TRP A 52 -18.49 1.73 3.08
C TRP A 52 -16.98 1.43 3.02
N LYS A 53 -16.29 1.65 4.14
CA LYS A 53 -14.90 1.28 4.34
C LYS A 53 -14.81 0.27 5.49
N VAL A 54 -13.97 -0.73 5.33
CA VAL A 54 -13.56 -1.65 6.41
C VAL A 54 -12.06 -1.65 6.48
N THR A 55 -11.50 -1.56 7.68
CA THR A 55 -10.07 -1.81 7.91
C THR A 55 -9.93 -3.15 8.61
N TYR A 56 -9.34 -4.12 7.92
CA TYR A 56 -8.99 -5.41 8.50
C TYR A 56 -7.67 -5.27 9.23
N MET A 57 -7.59 -5.75 10.47
CA MET A 57 -6.35 -5.76 11.24
C MET A 57 -5.75 -7.16 11.17
N HIS A 58 -4.70 -7.33 10.37
CA HIS A 58 -4.01 -8.61 10.22
C HIS A 58 -2.88 -8.73 11.23
N THR A 59 -2.83 -9.84 11.97
CA THR A 59 -1.68 -10.17 12.80
C THR A 59 -0.64 -10.88 11.96
N LEU A 60 0.55 -10.29 11.85
CA LEU A 60 1.70 -10.86 11.15
C LEU A 60 2.79 -11.25 12.14
N PRO A 61 3.54 -12.34 11.91
CA PRO A 61 4.49 -12.86 12.89
C PRO A 61 5.78 -12.03 13.01
N SER A 62 6.12 -11.22 11.99
CA SER A 62 7.34 -10.40 11.99
C SER A 62 7.32 -9.32 10.90
N HIS A 63 8.30 -8.41 10.91
CA HIS A 63 8.47 -7.41 9.85
C HIS A 63 8.82 -8.03 8.51
N GLU A 64 9.55 -9.16 8.50
CA GLU A 64 9.85 -9.91 7.28
C GLU A 64 8.56 -10.41 6.62
N ALA A 65 7.57 -10.83 7.42
CA ALA A 65 6.27 -11.22 6.88
C ALA A 65 5.51 -10.04 6.26
N VAL A 66 5.67 -8.82 6.79
CA VAL A 66 5.15 -7.59 6.14
C VAL A 66 5.83 -7.37 4.78
N MET A 67 7.17 -7.51 4.73
CA MET A 67 7.94 -7.36 3.50
C MET A 67 7.55 -8.39 2.45
N ASP A 68 7.42 -9.66 2.84
CA ASP A 68 7.05 -10.73 1.91
C ASP A 68 5.66 -10.50 1.31
N TRP A 69 4.71 -10.01 2.13
CA TRP A 69 3.38 -9.63 1.65
C TRP A 69 3.44 -8.48 0.63
N TYR A 70 4.24 -7.45 0.91
CA TYR A 70 4.34 -6.25 0.06
C TYR A 70 5.24 -6.41 -1.16
N ARG A 71 6.20 -7.35 -1.13
CA ARG A 71 7.09 -7.65 -2.26
C ARG A 71 6.28 -7.97 -3.51
N GLY A 72 5.25 -8.81 -3.38
CA GLY A 72 4.40 -9.24 -4.50
C GLY A 72 3.31 -8.24 -4.92
N THR A 73 2.82 -7.41 -4.00
CA THR A 73 1.59 -6.61 -4.20
C THR A 73 1.84 -5.10 -4.35
N GLY A 74 2.96 -4.62 -3.79
CA GLY A 74 3.33 -3.22 -3.68
C GLY A 74 4.63 -2.86 -4.38
N MET A 75 5.66 -3.69 -4.22
CA MET A 75 7.04 -3.35 -4.57
C MET A 75 7.50 -3.87 -5.93
N ARG A 76 6.80 -4.85 -6.50
CA ARG A 76 7.20 -5.54 -7.73
C ARG A 76 7.61 -4.61 -8.89
N PRO A 77 6.88 -3.53 -9.24
CA PRO A 77 7.28 -2.64 -10.33
C PRO A 77 8.65 -1.98 -10.08
N TYR A 78 8.90 -1.54 -8.85
CA TYR A 78 10.16 -0.90 -8.46
C TYR A 78 11.32 -1.90 -8.47
N LEU A 79 11.09 -3.11 -7.94
CA LEU A 79 12.10 -4.17 -7.94
C LEU A 79 12.49 -4.59 -9.37
N GLN A 80 11.54 -4.61 -10.30
CA GLN A 80 11.81 -4.95 -11.71
C GLN A 80 12.64 -3.88 -12.44
N ALA A 81 12.50 -2.60 -12.06
CA ALA A 81 13.23 -1.49 -12.65
C ALA A 81 14.68 -1.36 -12.12
N LEU A 82 15.00 -1.98 -10.98
CA LEU A 82 16.31 -1.91 -10.36
C LEU A 82 17.20 -3.10 -10.75
N ASP A 83 18.51 -2.87 -10.75
CA ASP A 83 19.55 -3.90 -10.76
C ASP A 83 19.65 -4.61 -9.39
N ASP A 84 20.42 -5.69 -9.29
CA ASP A 84 20.47 -6.49 -8.06
C ASP A 84 20.99 -5.71 -6.84
N ALA A 85 21.94 -4.79 -7.04
CA ALA A 85 22.42 -3.90 -5.98
C ALA A 85 21.34 -2.91 -5.54
N GLY A 86 20.64 -2.29 -6.51
CA GLY A 86 19.53 -1.39 -6.28
C GLY A 86 18.37 -2.07 -5.55
N ARG A 87 17.99 -3.30 -5.96
CA ARG A 87 16.95 -4.10 -5.30
C ARG A 87 17.25 -4.32 -3.83
N LYS A 88 18.46 -4.82 -3.51
CA LYS A 88 18.88 -5.06 -2.13
C LYS A 88 18.87 -3.78 -1.28
N LYS A 89 19.36 -2.67 -1.86
CA LYS A 89 19.35 -1.38 -1.17
C LYS A 89 17.91 -0.88 -0.91
N PHE A 90 17.04 -0.96 -1.92
CA PHE A 90 15.65 -0.55 -1.83
C PHE A 90 14.89 -1.36 -0.78
N GLU A 91 15.02 -2.70 -0.81
CA GLU A 91 14.38 -3.56 0.20
C GLU A 91 14.88 -3.27 1.61
N ALA A 92 16.18 -3.01 1.80
CA ALA A 92 16.74 -2.67 3.11
C ALA A 92 16.21 -1.34 3.66
N GLU A 93 16.10 -0.30 2.80
CA GLU A 93 15.54 0.99 3.21
C GLU A 93 14.04 0.90 3.55
N VAL A 94 13.27 0.16 2.75
CA VAL A 94 11.85 -0.08 3.04
C VAL A 94 11.71 -0.85 4.35
N PHE A 95 12.51 -1.89 4.56
CA PHE A 95 12.47 -2.70 5.77
C PHE A 95 12.79 -1.88 7.02
N ALA A 96 13.78 -0.99 6.96
CA ALA A 96 14.14 -0.11 8.07
C ALA A 96 12.96 0.77 8.49
N GLN A 97 12.28 1.42 7.55
CA GLN A 97 11.11 2.25 7.86
C GLN A 97 9.89 1.42 8.30
N VAL A 98 9.71 0.22 7.74
CA VAL A 98 8.66 -0.71 8.18
C VAL A 98 8.84 -1.08 9.66
N ARG A 99 10.08 -1.27 10.12
CA ARG A 99 10.36 -1.55 11.53
C ARG A 99 10.00 -0.40 12.46
N GLU A 100 10.13 0.84 12.00
CA GLU A 100 9.80 2.03 12.76
C GLU A 100 8.28 2.30 12.80
N GLU A 101 7.59 2.18 11.67
CA GLU A 101 6.16 2.50 11.55
C GLU A 101 5.23 1.38 12.03
N TYR A 102 5.71 0.14 12.09
CA TYR A 102 4.93 -1.02 12.55
C TYR A 102 5.53 -1.62 13.83
N PRO A 103 5.26 -1.05 15.01
CA PRO A 103 5.79 -1.56 16.27
C PRO A 103 5.23 -2.96 16.60
N THR A 104 6.07 -3.80 17.21
CA THR A 104 5.66 -5.13 17.66
C THR A 104 4.77 -5.06 18.89
N GLN A 105 3.84 -5.99 18.98
CA GLN A 105 3.04 -6.26 20.17
C GLN A 105 3.85 -7.03 21.22
N SER A 106 3.26 -7.28 22.39
CA SER A 106 3.93 -7.95 23.51
C SER A 106 4.41 -9.38 23.21
N ASP A 107 3.81 -10.04 22.21
CA ASP A 107 4.19 -11.38 21.74
C ASP A 107 5.14 -11.35 20.52
N GLY A 108 5.60 -10.16 20.12
CA GLY A 108 6.46 -9.95 18.95
C GLY A 108 5.71 -9.83 17.62
N SER A 109 4.37 -10.02 17.60
CA SER A 109 3.58 -9.88 16.39
C SER A 109 3.42 -8.43 15.94
N ILE A 110 2.98 -8.22 14.69
CA ILE A 110 2.68 -6.92 14.12
C ILE A 110 1.20 -6.86 13.78
N ILE A 111 0.55 -5.76 14.14
CA ILE A 111 -0.78 -5.46 13.63
C ILE A 111 -0.63 -4.65 12.34
N PHE A 112 -1.08 -5.24 11.24
CA PHE A 112 -1.02 -4.65 9.91
C PHE A 112 -2.42 -4.23 9.46
N PRO A 113 -2.72 -2.91 9.42
CA PRO A 113 -4.01 -2.41 8.95
C PRO A 113 -4.15 -2.56 7.44
N PHE A 114 -5.31 -3.02 7.01
CA PHE A 114 -5.61 -3.26 5.61
C PHE A 114 -6.99 -2.69 5.25
N PRO A 115 -7.05 -1.41 4.89
CA PRO A 115 -8.29 -0.78 4.48
C PRO A 115 -8.81 -1.39 3.18
N ARG A 116 -10.13 -1.42 3.06
CA ARG A 116 -10.87 -1.87 1.88
C ARG A 116 -12.08 -0.98 1.72
N PHE A 117 -12.30 -0.54 0.49
CA PHE A 117 -13.46 0.24 0.10
C PHE A 117 -14.41 -0.64 -0.67
N PHE A 118 -15.68 -0.60 -0.30
CA PHE A 118 -16.72 -1.46 -0.86
C PHE A 118 -17.94 -0.63 -1.25
N PHE A 119 -18.71 -1.16 -2.18
CA PHE A 119 -20.04 -0.68 -2.47
C PHE A 119 -20.94 -1.82 -2.97
N LEU A 120 -22.24 -1.63 -2.81
CA LEU A 120 -23.30 -2.44 -3.42
C LEU A 120 -24.23 -1.50 -4.15
N ALA A 121 -24.68 -1.89 -5.34
CA ALA A 121 -25.56 -1.11 -6.17
C ALA A 121 -26.63 -2.00 -6.80
N THR A 122 -27.86 -1.49 -6.84
CA THR A 122 -28.98 -2.11 -7.54
C THR A 122 -29.29 -1.29 -8.78
N ARG A 123 -29.54 -1.97 -9.91
CA ARG A 123 -29.93 -1.31 -11.16
C ARG A 123 -31.33 -0.70 -11.06
#